data_AF-A0A5E4VE75-F1
#
_entry.id   AF-A0A5E4VE75-F1
#
_cell.length_a   1.000
_cell.length_b   1.000
_cell.length_c   1.000
_cell.angle_alpha   90.00
_cell.angle_beta   90.00
_cell.angle_gamma   90.00
#
_symmetry.space_group_name_H-M   'P 1'
#
loop_
_entity.id
_entity.type
_entity.pdbx_description
1 polymer ?
#
loop_
_entity_poly.entity_id
_entity_poly.type
_entity_poly.pdbx_seq_one_letter_code
_entity_poly.pdbx_strand_id
1 'polypeptide(L)'
;MALALGERGEIAPDDWQVFADTGVGHLLAISGLHVSLVAGAIGALVGVMWRRAGCQRFPLALWWPAPKAAAVAGLVAAIGYGAVAGWGVPARRAVGMVAIVVVALLSGRFAAPSYALAWALAVIVAFDPWAVVAPGLWLSFGAVAALVLAGRRWRPGASGRRRGAVDPARGGRPGAGRHGAREAGRHSAPRRAWTVVARATRAQFAVTIGMVPLSLAWFGAVPLLGPVANAVAIPVMTLVVTPLALLSLVLPAVLAQWTLAVAHWVVVWLAEWLAWLASGPGAVWRAGVAPTWVLAMAVAGAVVVLMPFPRWMRGGLAGFMGWRCAGFVLIAPAWFASPPRPGAGDFRVTMLDVGQGNAVLVETATRTLLFDAGPPMGARTDAGRRVIVPYLRALGVRQLDRLVVSHAHDDHFGGARSVLRAYPDAQVFSSLPGEHRVRRAARDHRTCLAGQQWTWEGVTFRFLHPDPSALRAGWAGRAGPNSVSCVLKVSNERHGALLAADAQAPQERAMLARFGSELHANVLLAPHHGSETSSTLAFVKAVAPEHVVFQTGYRNRFRHPRPSVVERYRAAGAAVWDSAVHGGVRFSLNRNGIEAESFREQRRRYWHAEIIAAP
;
A
#
# COMPACT_ATOMS: atom_id res chain seq x y z
N MET A 1 -22.65 -1.77 -4.62
CA MET A 1 -22.95 -1.28 -3.25
C MET A 1 -21.88 -0.33 -2.71
N ALA A 2 -20.57 -0.61 -2.89
CA ALA A 2 -19.47 0.25 -2.45
C ALA A 2 -19.60 1.76 -2.75
N LEU A 3 -20.08 2.13 -3.95
CA LEU A 3 -20.22 3.54 -4.36
C LEU A 3 -21.49 4.22 -3.84
N ALA A 4 -22.55 3.44 -3.62
CA ALA A 4 -23.86 3.94 -3.19
C ALA A 4 -23.98 3.97 -1.67
N LEU A 5 -23.53 2.91 -0.98
CA LEU A 5 -23.70 2.66 0.45
C LEU A 5 -22.37 2.59 1.22
N GLY A 6 -21.22 2.71 0.55
CA GLY A 6 -19.91 2.61 1.19
C GLY A 6 -19.47 1.18 1.53
N GLU A 7 -20.26 0.16 1.22
CA GLU A 7 -20.00 -1.24 1.58
C GLU A 7 -18.96 -1.91 0.67
N ARG A 8 -17.81 -2.24 1.25
CA ARG A 8 -16.63 -2.80 0.54
C ARG A 8 -16.28 -4.22 0.94
N GLY A 9 -17.07 -4.78 1.87
CA GLY A 9 -16.78 -6.07 2.51
C GLY A 9 -16.76 -7.24 1.53
N GLU A 10 -17.41 -7.13 0.37
CA GLU A 10 -17.52 -8.21 -0.61
C GLU A 10 -16.46 -8.20 -1.71
N ILE A 11 -15.67 -7.13 -1.84
CA ILE A 11 -14.64 -7.06 -2.88
C ILE A 11 -13.54 -8.09 -2.57
N ALA A 12 -13.23 -8.94 -3.54
CA ALA A 12 -12.23 -9.98 -3.36
C ALA A 12 -10.85 -9.33 -3.12
N PRO A 13 -10.00 -9.95 -2.29
CA PRO A 13 -8.66 -9.43 -2.07
C PRO A 13 -7.87 -9.25 -3.38
N ASP A 14 -7.98 -10.17 -4.34
CA ASP A 14 -7.20 -10.09 -5.57
C ASP A 14 -7.61 -8.89 -6.45
N ASP A 15 -8.89 -8.53 -6.47
CA ASP A 15 -9.37 -7.31 -7.14
C ASP A 15 -8.73 -6.05 -6.53
N TRP A 16 -8.64 -5.98 -5.20
CA TRP A 16 -7.95 -4.88 -4.51
C TRP A 16 -6.51 -4.71 -4.96
N GLN A 17 -5.82 -5.82 -5.27
CA GLN A 17 -4.45 -5.77 -5.76
C GLN A 17 -4.40 -5.19 -7.18
N VAL A 18 -5.31 -5.59 -8.07
CA VAL A 18 -5.43 -5.02 -9.43
C VAL A 18 -5.69 -3.51 -9.37
N PHE A 19 -6.60 -3.06 -8.52
CA PHE A 19 -6.90 -1.64 -8.37
C PHE A 19 -5.75 -0.83 -7.78
N ALA A 20 -4.95 -1.43 -6.90
CA ALA A 20 -3.73 -0.83 -6.37
C ALA A 20 -2.64 -0.76 -7.46
N ASP A 21 -2.42 -1.85 -8.20
CA ASP A 21 -1.40 -1.97 -9.24
C ASP A 21 -1.68 -1.08 -10.46
N THR A 22 -2.95 -0.73 -10.71
CA THR A 22 -3.33 0.25 -11.74
C THR A 22 -3.48 1.68 -11.22
N GLY A 23 -3.30 1.92 -9.92
CA GLY A 23 -3.40 3.25 -9.31
C GLY A 23 -4.81 3.85 -9.28
N VAL A 24 -5.85 3.03 -9.47
CA VAL A 24 -7.26 3.45 -9.48
C VAL A 24 -8.01 3.14 -8.18
N GLY A 25 -7.35 2.56 -7.17
CA GLY A 25 -7.97 2.20 -5.90
C GLY A 25 -8.68 3.37 -5.17
N HIS A 26 -8.30 4.62 -5.46
CA HIS A 26 -8.97 5.81 -4.94
C HIS A 26 -10.39 6.04 -5.50
N LEU A 27 -10.74 5.41 -6.63
CA LEU A 27 -12.09 5.49 -7.23
C LEU A 27 -13.09 4.55 -6.57
N LEU A 28 -12.60 3.50 -5.90
CA LEU A 28 -13.43 2.52 -5.19
C LEU A 28 -13.71 2.94 -3.74
N ALA A 29 -12.86 3.80 -3.19
CA ALA A 29 -13.26 4.61 -2.06
C ALA A 29 -14.19 5.71 -2.57
N ILE A 30 -15.27 6.02 -1.83
CA ILE A 30 -16.12 7.18 -2.14
C ILE A 30 -15.22 8.41 -2.15
N SER A 31 -14.92 8.84 -3.37
CA SER A 31 -13.85 9.78 -3.64
C SER A 31 -14.37 11.18 -3.36
N GLY A 32 -13.48 12.10 -3.01
CA GLY A 32 -13.85 13.51 -2.92
C GLY A 32 -14.41 14.04 -4.26
N LEU A 33 -14.11 13.37 -5.38
CA LEU A 33 -14.70 13.65 -6.68
C LEU A 33 -16.21 13.33 -6.70
N HIS A 34 -16.65 12.18 -6.19
CA HIS A 34 -18.09 11.84 -6.14
C HIS A 34 -18.86 12.82 -5.26
N VAL A 35 -18.32 13.14 -4.08
CA VAL A 35 -18.91 14.13 -3.16
C VAL A 35 -18.99 15.50 -3.83
N SER A 36 -17.91 15.94 -4.49
CA SER A 36 -17.87 17.23 -5.19
C SER A 36 -18.80 17.26 -6.41
N LEU A 37 -18.99 16.13 -7.10
CA LEU A 37 -19.91 16.01 -8.23
C LEU A 37 -21.36 16.17 -7.77
N VAL A 38 -21.76 15.43 -6.72
CA VAL A 38 -23.11 15.53 -6.15
C VAL A 38 -23.37 16.93 -5.61
N ALA A 39 -22.41 17.49 -4.85
CA ALA A 39 -22.47 18.86 -4.35
C ALA A 39 -22.59 19.89 -5.48
N GLY A 40 -21.78 19.74 -6.54
CA GLY A 40 -21.77 20.63 -7.69
C GLY A 40 -23.04 20.54 -8.53
N ALA A 41 -23.57 19.33 -8.74
CA ALA A 41 -24.80 19.09 -9.51
C ALA A 41 -26.01 19.69 -8.79
N ILE A 42 -26.18 19.41 -7.51
CA ILE A 42 -27.28 19.97 -6.70
C ILE A 42 -27.12 21.48 -6.56
N GLY A 43 -25.91 21.97 -6.29
CA GLY A 43 -25.63 23.41 -6.24
C GLY A 43 -25.93 24.12 -7.56
N ALA A 44 -25.58 23.52 -8.71
CA ALA A 44 -25.87 24.08 -10.02
C ALA A 44 -27.37 24.09 -10.32
N LEU A 45 -28.08 23.00 -10.02
CA LEU A 45 -29.53 22.89 -10.16
C LEU A 45 -30.25 23.97 -9.34
N VAL A 46 -29.94 24.05 -8.04
CA VAL A 46 -30.50 25.08 -7.15
C VAL A 46 -30.12 26.47 -7.64
N GLY A 47 -28.88 26.70 -8.08
CA GLY A 47 -28.47 27.99 -8.62
C GLY A 47 -29.23 28.39 -9.89
N VAL A 48 -29.52 27.44 -10.79
CA VAL A 48 -30.35 27.69 -11.99
C VAL A 48 -31.78 28.01 -11.60
N MET A 49 -32.37 27.23 -10.69
CA MET A 49 -33.73 27.45 -10.18
C MET A 49 -33.83 28.81 -9.47
N TRP A 50 -32.85 29.17 -8.64
CA TRP A 50 -32.80 30.45 -7.90
C TRP A 50 -32.76 31.65 -8.85
N ARG A 51 -31.98 31.56 -9.94
CA ARG A 51 -31.92 32.62 -10.96
C ARG A 51 -33.22 32.72 -11.77
N ARG A 52 -33.84 31.59 -12.10
CA ARG A 52 -35.08 31.55 -12.90
C ARG A 52 -36.30 31.99 -12.10
N ALA A 53 -36.37 31.65 -10.81
CA ALA A 53 -37.42 32.12 -9.91
C ALA A 53 -37.44 33.64 -9.79
N GLY A 54 -36.28 34.30 -9.86
CA GLY A 54 -36.18 35.76 -9.91
C GLY A 54 -36.86 36.42 -11.12
N CYS A 55 -37.13 35.67 -12.19
CA CYS A 55 -37.84 36.15 -13.37
C CYS A 55 -39.35 35.90 -13.32
N GLN A 56 -39.83 35.08 -12.35
CA GLN A 56 -41.24 34.72 -12.20
C GLN A 56 -41.68 34.94 -10.75
N ARG A 57 -42.31 36.10 -10.50
CA ARG A 57 -43.12 36.43 -9.30
C ARG A 57 -42.39 36.61 -7.96
N PHE A 58 -41.20 36.04 -7.73
CA PHE A 58 -40.44 36.21 -6.47
C PHE A 58 -38.95 36.51 -6.73
N PRO A 59 -38.45 37.73 -6.45
CA PRO A 59 -37.07 38.10 -6.75
C PRO A 59 -36.09 37.58 -5.68
N LEU A 60 -35.98 36.27 -5.52
CA LEU A 60 -35.10 35.59 -4.56
C LEU A 60 -33.62 35.99 -4.67
N ALA A 61 -33.18 36.39 -5.87
CA ALA A 61 -31.83 36.89 -6.10
C ALA A 61 -31.57 38.28 -5.49
N LEU A 62 -32.62 39.06 -5.19
CA LEU A 62 -32.52 40.32 -4.44
C LEU A 62 -32.33 40.07 -2.93
N TRP A 63 -32.81 38.94 -2.43
CA TRP A 63 -32.74 38.58 -1.01
C TRP A 63 -31.41 37.91 -0.69
N TRP A 64 -30.94 37.02 -1.58
CA TRP A 64 -29.68 36.33 -1.40
C TRP A 64 -29.01 36.02 -2.75
N PRO A 65 -27.70 36.29 -2.91
CA PRO A 65 -26.99 36.02 -4.16
C PRO A 65 -27.09 34.53 -4.55
N ALA A 66 -27.53 34.25 -5.78
CA ALA A 66 -27.65 32.88 -6.31
C ALA A 66 -26.38 32.01 -6.16
N PRO A 67 -25.14 32.54 -6.29
CA PRO A 67 -23.93 31.75 -6.04
C PRO A 67 -23.79 31.29 -4.59
N LYS A 68 -24.23 32.11 -3.62
CA LYS A 68 -24.19 31.76 -2.20
C LYS A 68 -25.27 30.71 -1.86
N ALA A 69 -26.47 30.85 -2.41
CA ALA A 69 -27.53 29.84 -2.26
C ALA A 69 -27.13 28.48 -2.86
N ALA A 70 -26.56 28.49 -4.07
CA ALA A 70 -25.99 27.32 -4.72
C ALA A 70 -24.89 26.65 -3.89
N ALA A 71 -23.99 27.45 -3.29
CA ALA A 71 -22.91 26.96 -2.44
C ALA A 71 -23.44 26.26 -1.17
N VAL A 72 -24.43 26.84 -0.49
CA VAL A 72 -25.06 26.23 0.70
C VAL A 72 -25.79 24.94 0.33
N ALA A 73 -26.58 24.94 -0.75
CA ALA A 73 -27.25 23.73 -1.21
C ALA A 73 -26.26 22.61 -1.58
N GLY A 74 -25.15 22.97 -2.23
CA GLY A 74 -24.07 22.03 -2.52
C GLY A 74 -23.41 21.45 -1.26
N LEU A 75 -23.23 22.26 -0.20
CA LEU A 75 -22.71 21.76 1.07
C LEU A 75 -23.69 20.80 1.76
N VAL A 76 -24.98 21.13 1.80
CA VAL A 76 -26.02 20.25 2.36
C VAL A 76 -26.04 18.92 1.59
N ALA A 77 -25.97 18.96 0.27
CA ALA A 77 -25.85 17.78 -0.57
C ALA A 77 -24.58 16.96 -0.28
N ALA A 78 -23.43 17.62 -0.09
CA ALA A 78 -22.18 16.96 0.26
C ALA A 78 -22.29 16.22 1.60
N ILE A 79 -22.92 16.85 2.60
CA ILE A 79 -23.17 16.25 3.92
C ILE A 79 -24.13 15.07 3.78
N GLY A 80 -25.26 15.25 3.10
CA GLY A 80 -26.25 14.17 2.90
C GLY A 80 -25.64 12.97 2.19
N TYR A 81 -24.93 13.18 1.08
CA TYR A 81 -24.25 12.11 0.38
C TYR A 81 -23.14 11.48 1.22
N GLY A 82 -22.37 12.29 1.96
CA GLY A 82 -21.36 11.79 2.90
C GLY A 82 -21.95 10.85 3.95
N ALA A 83 -23.16 11.13 4.44
CA ALA A 83 -23.84 10.31 5.45
C ALA A 83 -24.31 8.98 4.85
N VAL A 84 -24.95 9.02 3.68
CA VAL A 84 -25.37 7.83 2.92
C VAL A 84 -24.17 6.95 2.54
N ALA A 85 -23.04 7.59 2.24
CA ALA A 85 -21.76 6.98 1.93
C ALA A 85 -21.06 6.30 3.14
N GLY A 86 -21.67 6.33 4.33
CA GLY A 86 -21.10 5.74 5.56
C GLY A 86 -20.09 6.62 6.30
N TRP A 87 -20.03 7.93 6.00
CA TRP A 87 -19.24 8.95 6.71
C TRP A 87 -17.75 8.59 6.93
N GLY A 88 -17.17 7.84 5.99
CA GLY A 88 -15.76 7.42 6.07
C GLY A 88 -14.77 8.59 6.08
N VAL A 89 -13.53 8.34 6.51
CA VAL A 89 -12.45 9.36 6.56
C VAL A 89 -12.32 10.15 5.24
N PRO A 90 -12.33 9.54 4.04
CA PRO A 90 -12.24 10.28 2.79
C PRO A 90 -13.43 11.25 2.56
N ALA A 91 -14.64 10.82 2.92
CA ALA A 91 -15.86 11.62 2.79
C ALA A 91 -15.84 12.82 3.74
N ARG A 92 -15.46 12.61 5.01
CA ARG A 92 -15.29 13.70 6.00
C ARG A 92 -14.36 14.80 5.50
N ARG A 93 -13.25 14.43 4.87
CA ARG A 93 -12.28 15.39 4.32
C ARG A 93 -12.83 16.15 3.13
N ALA A 94 -13.52 15.47 2.22
CA ALA A 94 -14.14 16.11 1.06
C ALA A 94 -15.22 17.12 1.49
N VAL A 95 -16.10 16.72 2.40
CA VAL A 95 -17.13 17.59 2.99
C VAL A 95 -16.49 18.78 3.70
N GLY A 96 -15.44 18.56 4.49
CA GLY A 96 -14.69 19.63 5.16
C GLY A 96 -14.07 20.64 4.18
N MET A 97 -13.47 20.17 3.08
CA MET A 97 -12.95 21.05 2.03
C MET A 97 -14.06 21.87 1.35
N VAL A 98 -15.20 21.24 1.04
CA VAL A 98 -16.38 21.96 0.49
C VAL A 98 -16.86 23.01 1.50
N ALA A 99 -16.99 22.66 2.78
CA ALA A 99 -17.42 23.57 3.84
C ALA A 99 -16.53 24.81 3.93
N ILE A 100 -15.20 24.66 3.90
CA ILE A 100 -14.26 25.78 3.96
C ILE A 100 -14.42 26.71 2.74
N VAL A 101 -14.59 26.15 1.55
CA VAL A 101 -14.84 26.94 0.33
C VAL A 101 -16.17 27.69 0.44
N VAL A 102 -17.22 27.04 0.93
CA VAL A 102 -18.52 27.68 1.14
C VAL A 102 -18.43 28.80 2.17
N VAL A 103 -17.77 28.58 3.32
CA VAL A 103 -17.54 29.61 4.33
C VAL A 103 -16.78 30.80 3.73
N ALA A 104 -15.71 30.56 2.99
CA ALA A 104 -14.94 31.63 2.34
C ALA A 104 -15.81 32.45 1.37
N LEU A 105 -16.65 31.78 0.56
CA LEU A 105 -17.60 32.43 -0.34
C LEU A 105 -18.68 33.23 0.41
N LEU A 106 -19.19 32.70 1.52
CA LEU A 106 -20.20 33.37 2.34
C LEU A 106 -19.64 34.62 3.03
N SER A 107 -18.41 34.53 3.55
CA SER A 107 -17.67 35.63 4.18
C SER A 107 -17.14 36.69 3.20
N GLY A 108 -17.35 36.50 1.89
CA GLY A 108 -16.83 37.42 0.85
C GLY A 108 -15.32 37.41 0.70
N ARG A 109 -14.62 36.43 1.29
CA ARG A 109 -13.16 36.31 1.24
C ARG A 109 -12.77 35.37 0.09
N PHE A 110 -12.08 35.88 -0.90
CA PHE A 110 -11.41 35.03 -1.90
C PHE A 110 -10.15 34.41 -1.28
N ALA A 111 -10.31 33.26 -0.63
CA ALA A 111 -9.17 32.48 -0.17
C ALA A 111 -8.45 31.87 -1.38
N ALA A 112 -7.13 32.07 -1.47
CA ALA A 112 -6.33 31.32 -2.42
C ALA A 112 -6.49 29.81 -2.14
N PRO A 113 -6.50 28.92 -3.15
CA PRO A 113 -6.66 27.48 -2.94
C PRO A 113 -5.67 26.87 -1.94
N SER A 114 -4.46 27.45 -1.84
CA SER A 114 -3.45 27.04 -0.85
C SER A 114 -3.88 27.35 0.59
N TYR A 115 -4.57 28.46 0.84
CA TYR A 115 -5.10 28.76 2.18
C TYR A 115 -6.24 27.84 2.55
N ALA A 116 -7.14 27.53 1.60
CA ALA A 116 -8.20 26.56 1.83
C ALA A 116 -7.64 25.18 2.19
N LEU A 117 -6.59 24.74 1.48
CA LEU A 117 -5.88 23.49 1.78
C LEU A 117 -5.21 23.52 3.17
N ALA A 118 -4.54 24.61 3.52
CA ALA A 118 -3.88 24.75 4.83
C ALA A 118 -4.88 24.74 5.99
N TRP A 119 -5.99 25.47 5.87
CA TRP A 119 -7.06 25.46 6.88
C TRP A 119 -7.73 24.10 6.99
N ALA A 120 -7.97 23.42 5.86
CA ALA A 120 -8.53 22.06 5.88
C ALA A 120 -7.61 21.10 6.63
N LEU A 121 -6.30 21.20 6.39
CA LEU A 121 -5.31 20.38 7.08
C LEU A 121 -5.30 20.68 8.59
N ALA A 122 -5.26 21.96 8.95
CA ALA A 122 -5.24 22.40 10.35
C ALA A 122 -6.46 21.90 11.13
N VAL A 123 -7.67 22.05 10.55
CA VAL A 123 -8.92 21.60 11.18
C VAL A 123 -8.93 20.08 11.34
N ILE A 124 -8.56 19.33 10.30
CA ILE A 124 -8.56 17.86 10.35
C ILE A 124 -7.58 17.34 11.40
N VAL A 125 -6.36 17.89 11.46
CA VAL A 125 -5.34 17.47 12.43
C VAL A 125 -5.71 17.91 13.85
N ALA A 126 -6.39 19.04 14.02
CA ALA A 126 -6.87 19.47 15.34
C ALA A 126 -7.94 18.54 15.91
N PHE A 127 -8.85 18.02 15.08
CA PHE A 127 -9.88 17.06 15.52
C PHE A 127 -9.37 15.62 15.59
N ASP A 128 -8.43 15.24 14.72
CA ASP A 128 -7.83 13.91 14.64
C ASP A 128 -6.31 14.01 14.44
N PRO A 129 -5.53 14.14 15.52
CA PRO A 129 -4.07 14.18 15.46
C PRO A 129 -3.48 12.92 14.82
N TRP A 130 -4.17 11.78 14.89
CA TRP A 130 -3.75 10.50 14.30
C TRP A 130 -3.82 10.49 12.78
N ALA A 131 -4.51 11.46 12.17
CA ALA A 131 -4.61 11.54 10.72
C ALA A 131 -3.24 11.63 10.02
N VAL A 132 -2.20 12.18 10.69
CA VAL A 132 -0.86 12.34 10.11
C VAL A 132 -0.09 11.03 9.91
N VAL A 133 -0.43 9.96 10.65
CA VAL A 133 0.15 8.62 10.45
C VAL A 133 -0.61 7.80 9.41
N ALA A 134 -1.77 8.28 8.95
CA ALA A 134 -2.54 7.60 7.93
C ALA A 134 -2.06 7.97 6.51
N PRO A 135 -1.73 6.99 5.64
CA PRO A 135 -1.36 7.26 4.25
C PRO A 135 -2.41 8.11 3.51
N GLY A 136 -3.69 7.86 3.81
CA GLY A 136 -4.80 8.53 3.14
C GLY A 136 -4.79 10.05 3.28
N LEU A 137 -4.25 10.63 4.38
CA LEU A 137 -4.14 12.09 4.55
C LEU A 137 -3.15 12.64 3.52
N TRP A 138 -1.94 12.10 3.52
CA TRP A 138 -0.86 12.49 2.61
C TRP A 138 -1.26 12.34 1.16
N LEU A 139 -1.89 11.23 0.79
CA LEU A 139 -2.32 11.00 -0.58
C LEU A 139 -3.34 12.02 -1.06
N SER A 140 -4.31 12.39 -0.20
CA SER A 140 -5.35 13.34 -0.56
C SER A 140 -4.82 14.78 -0.64
N PHE A 141 -4.12 15.23 0.40
CA PHE A 141 -3.60 16.60 0.46
C PHE A 141 -2.46 16.81 -0.53
N GLY A 142 -1.60 15.80 -0.73
CA GLY A 142 -0.52 15.80 -1.71
C GLY A 142 -1.04 15.92 -3.15
N ALA A 143 -2.08 15.18 -3.52
CA ALA A 143 -2.69 15.27 -4.84
C ALA A 143 -3.26 16.68 -5.11
N VAL A 144 -3.99 17.26 -4.14
CA VAL A 144 -4.52 18.62 -4.26
C VAL A 144 -3.39 19.66 -4.30
N ALA A 145 -2.34 19.50 -3.48
CA ALA A 145 -1.18 20.38 -3.51
C ALA A 145 -0.48 20.36 -4.88
N ALA A 146 -0.29 19.17 -5.47
CA ALA A 146 0.28 19.00 -6.80
C ALA A 146 -0.56 19.71 -7.88
N LEU A 147 -1.90 19.59 -7.81
CA LEU A 147 -2.83 20.29 -8.69
C LEU A 147 -2.75 21.82 -8.51
N VAL A 148 -2.69 22.32 -7.27
CA VAL A 148 -2.58 23.76 -6.98
C VAL A 148 -1.25 24.32 -7.51
N LEU A 149 -0.13 23.61 -7.29
CA LEU A 149 1.20 23.97 -7.80
C LEU A 149 1.22 24.03 -9.32
N ALA A 150 0.68 23.00 -10.00
CA ALA A 150 0.61 22.95 -11.44
C ALA A 150 -0.36 24.01 -12.01
N GLY A 151 -1.47 24.28 -11.33
CA GLY A 151 -2.49 25.25 -11.73
C GLY A 151 -2.02 26.71 -11.66
N ARG A 152 -1.07 27.04 -10.77
CA ARG A 152 -0.44 28.38 -10.69
C ARG A 152 0.31 28.76 -11.98
N ARG A 153 0.70 27.80 -12.82
CA ARG A 153 1.27 28.04 -14.16
C ARG A 153 0.32 28.78 -15.10
N TRP A 154 -0.97 28.84 -14.79
CA TRP A 154 -2.01 29.05 -15.79
C TRP A 154 -2.96 30.20 -15.52
N ARG A 155 -2.47 31.29 -14.91
CA ARG A 155 -3.03 32.60 -15.24
C ARG A 155 -2.25 33.12 -16.46
N PRO A 156 -2.77 33.00 -17.70
CA PRO A 156 -2.24 33.84 -18.76
C PRO A 156 -2.37 35.27 -18.27
N GLY A 157 -1.34 36.08 -18.44
CA GLY A 157 -1.34 37.47 -18.01
C GLY A 157 -2.64 38.13 -18.46
N ALA A 158 -3.47 38.53 -17.51
CA ALA A 158 -4.49 39.57 -17.70
C ALA A 158 -3.79 40.94 -17.79
N SER A 159 -2.66 41.00 -18.49
CA SER A 159 -1.88 42.18 -18.84
C SER A 159 -2.10 42.40 -20.33
N GLY A 160 -3.12 43.18 -20.68
CA GLY A 160 -3.41 43.53 -22.07
C GLY A 160 -4.83 44.03 -22.36
N ARG A 161 -5.79 43.88 -21.44
CA ARG A 161 -7.10 44.55 -21.53
C ARG A 161 -7.34 45.41 -20.30
N ARG A 162 -6.51 46.43 -20.13
CA ARG A 162 -6.92 47.61 -19.38
C ARG A 162 -7.97 48.32 -20.22
N ARG A 163 -9.19 48.33 -19.67
CA ARG A 163 -10.22 49.37 -19.72
C ARG A 163 -10.25 50.22 -20.98
N GLY A 164 -11.37 50.14 -21.69
CA GLY A 164 -11.76 51.13 -22.68
C GLY A 164 -11.54 52.53 -22.15
N ALA A 165 -10.65 53.26 -22.81
CA ALA A 165 -10.76 54.70 -22.90
C ALA A 165 -11.98 54.93 -23.78
N VAL A 166 -13.05 55.44 -23.17
CA VAL A 166 -14.11 56.12 -23.91
C VAL A 166 -13.46 57.39 -24.45
N ASP A 167 -13.25 57.43 -25.76
CA ASP A 167 -12.86 58.62 -26.49
C ASP A 167 -14.15 59.38 -26.87
N PRO A 168 -14.49 60.52 -26.23
CA PRO A 168 -15.74 61.21 -26.47
C PRO A 168 -15.55 62.20 -27.63
N ALA A 169 -15.24 61.70 -28.83
CA ALA A 169 -15.12 62.54 -30.00
C ALA A 169 -15.33 61.74 -31.29
N ARG A 170 -16.60 61.49 -31.63
CA ARG A 170 -17.16 61.53 -32.99
C ARG A 170 -18.61 61.03 -32.99
N GLY A 171 -19.54 61.97 -33.13
CA GLY A 171 -20.92 61.67 -33.50
C GLY A 171 -20.99 61.17 -34.95
N GLY A 172 -21.93 60.25 -35.22
CA GLY A 172 -22.21 59.81 -36.59
C GLY A 172 -23.04 58.53 -36.69
N ARG A 173 -24.38 58.68 -36.60
CA ARG A 173 -25.48 57.90 -37.19
C ARG A 173 -25.62 56.37 -36.95
N PRO A 174 -26.86 55.87 -36.71
CA PRO A 174 -27.15 54.44 -36.58
C PRO A 174 -27.55 53.82 -37.94
N GLY A 175 -26.91 52.72 -38.35
CA GLY A 175 -27.35 51.95 -39.50
C GLY A 175 -26.45 50.78 -39.87
N ALA A 176 -27.09 49.63 -40.09
CA ALA A 176 -26.60 48.41 -40.76
C ALA A 176 -25.60 47.51 -40.00
N GLY A 177 -25.94 46.22 -39.89
CA GLY A 177 -24.99 45.18 -39.48
C GLY A 177 -25.53 43.99 -38.67
N ARG A 178 -26.81 43.60 -38.81
CA ARG A 178 -27.38 42.45 -38.08
C ARG A 178 -27.00 41.06 -38.64
N HIS A 179 -25.97 40.96 -39.48
CA HIS A 179 -25.60 39.70 -40.16
C HIS A 179 -24.20 39.14 -39.90
N GLY A 180 -23.45 39.62 -38.89
CA GLY A 180 -22.11 39.08 -38.57
C GLY A 180 -22.02 38.05 -37.43
N ALA A 181 -23.10 37.77 -36.69
CA ALA A 181 -23.01 37.08 -35.40
C ALA A 181 -23.30 35.57 -35.41
N ARG A 182 -23.62 34.96 -36.57
CA ARG A 182 -24.03 33.54 -36.64
C ARG A 182 -22.96 32.56 -37.17
N GLU A 183 -21.86 33.03 -37.77
CA GLU A 183 -20.85 32.13 -38.35
C GLU A 183 -19.65 31.81 -37.42
N ALA A 184 -19.44 32.55 -36.32
CA ALA A 184 -18.34 32.27 -35.38
C ALA A 184 -18.58 31.06 -34.44
N GLY A 185 -19.75 30.39 -34.54
CA GLY A 185 -20.17 29.33 -33.62
C GLY A 185 -19.67 27.92 -33.98
N ARG A 186 -19.53 27.59 -35.28
CA ARG A 186 -19.33 26.19 -35.73
C ARG A 186 -17.87 25.72 -35.72
N HIS A 187 -16.88 26.60 -35.86
CA HIS A 187 -15.45 26.24 -35.78
C HIS A 187 -14.87 26.26 -34.34
N SER A 188 -15.70 26.51 -33.32
CA SER A 188 -15.25 26.67 -31.93
C SER A 188 -15.39 25.40 -31.07
N ALA A 189 -16.23 24.44 -31.47
CA ALA A 189 -16.47 23.19 -30.74
C ALA A 189 -15.22 22.28 -30.63
N PRO A 190 -14.49 21.97 -31.73
CA PRO A 190 -13.30 21.13 -31.62
C PRO A 190 -12.21 21.80 -30.77
N ARG A 191 -12.01 23.12 -30.92
CA ARG A 191 -11.04 23.88 -30.11
C ARG A 191 -11.36 23.85 -28.62
N ARG A 192 -12.64 23.91 -28.23
CA ARG A 192 -13.06 23.80 -26.82
C ARG A 192 -12.81 22.39 -26.27
N ALA A 193 -13.17 21.34 -27.02
CA ALA A 193 -12.89 19.95 -26.63
C ALA A 193 -11.39 19.69 -26.41
N TRP A 194 -10.53 20.15 -27.33
CA TRP A 194 -9.07 20.05 -27.20
C TRP A 194 -8.53 20.75 -25.96
N THR A 195 -9.06 21.92 -25.59
CA THR A 195 -8.62 22.61 -24.37
C THR A 195 -9.00 21.89 -23.08
N VAL A 196 -10.14 21.18 -23.06
CA VAL A 196 -10.57 20.37 -21.90
C VAL A 196 -9.67 19.14 -21.76
N VAL A 197 -9.44 18.42 -22.86
CA VAL A 197 -8.55 17.25 -22.89
C VAL A 197 -7.14 17.65 -22.46
N ALA A 198 -6.57 18.72 -23.05
CA ALA A 198 -5.24 19.19 -22.69
C ALA A 198 -5.10 19.60 -21.21
N ARG A 199 -6.15 20.17 -20.60
CA ARG A 199 -6.17 20.49 -19.17
C ARG A 199 -6.26 19.23 -18.31
N ALA A 200 -7.11 18.28 -18.68
CA ALA A 200 -7.25 17.00 -17.97
C ALA A 200 -5.96 16.19 -18.00
N THR A 201 -5.32 16.07 -19.18
CA THR A 201 -4.03 15.39 -19.34
C THR A 201 -2.96 16.04 -18.46
N ARG A 202 -2.86 17.37 -18.45
CA ARG A 202 -1.88 18.08 -17.60
C ARG A 202 -2.15 17.88 -16.11
N ALA A 203 -3.41 17.92 -15.68
CA ALA A 203 -3.78 17.64 -14.29
C ALA A 203 -3.41 16.21 -13.90
N GLN A 204 -3.64 15.24 -14.78
CA GLN A 204 -3.28 13.84 -14.58
C GLN A 204 -1.76 13.69 -14.38
N PHE A 205 -0.94 14.22 -15.28
CA PHE A 205 0.52 14.17 -15.13
C PHE A 205 1.03 14.90 -13.89
N ALA A 206 0.42 16.04 -13.54
CA ALA A 206 0.79 16.78 -12.34
C ALA A 206 0.58 15.95 -11.06
N VAL A 207 -0.58 15.29 -10.95
CA VAL A 207 -0.86 14.38 -9.84
C VAL A 207 0.08 13.19 -9.89
N THR A 208 0.25 12.52 -11.03
CA THR A 208 1.15 11.37 -11.16
C THR A 208 2.55 11.70 -10.65
N ILE A 209 3.16 12.79 -11.13
CA ILE A 209 4.51 13.21 -10.72
C ILE A 209 4.54 13.62 -9.25
N GLY A 210 3.57 14.45 -8.82
CA GLY A 210 3.52 14.94 -7.43
C GLY A 210 3.29 13.82 -6.41
N MET A 211 2.65 12.73 -6.82
CA MET A 211 2.35 11.59 -5.96
C MET A 211 3.47 10.56 -5.90
N VAL A 212 4.45 10.57 -6.82
CA VAL A 212 5.55 9.59 -6.82
C VAL A 212 6.24 9.46 -5.45
N PRO A 213 6.70 10.55 -4.78
CA PRO A 213 7.44 10.40 -3.52
C PRO A 213 6.56 9.81 -2.42
N LEU A 214 5.28 10.16 -2.41
CA LEU A 214 4.31 9.64 -1.44
C LEU A 214 3.98 8.17 -1.71
N SER A 215 3.83 7.78 -2.97
CA SER A 215 3.57 6.39 -3.36
C SER A 215 4.76 5.49 -3.02
N LEU A 216 5.99 5.94 -3.27
CA LEU A 216 7.20 5.22 -2.88
C LEU A 216 7.33 5.12 -1.35
N ALA A 217 7.10 6.21 -0.61
CA ALA A 217 7.23 6.22 0.84
C ALA A 217 6.23 5.27 1.54
N TRP A 218 4.99 5.22 1.08
CA TRP A 218 3.92 4.46 1.75
C TRP A 218 3.72 3.05 1.21
N PHE A 219 3.96 2.83 -0.08
CA PHE A 219 3.64 1.56 -0.75
C PHE A 219 4.84 0.87 -1.39
N GLY A 220 6.00 1.54 -1.50
CA GLY A 220 7.16 1.01 -2.21
C GLY A 220 6.88 0.72 -3.68
N ALA A 221 5.86 1.35 -4.27
CA ALA A 221 5.39 1.04 -5.61
C ALA A 221 4.81 2.27 -6.33
N VAL A 222 5.01 2.31 -7.65
CA VAL A 222 4.46 3.34 -8.55
C VAL A 222 3.79 2.64 -9.74
N PRO A 223 2.45 2.73 -9.85
CA PRO A 223 1.70 2.33 -11.04
C PRO A 223 2.09 3.17 -12.26
N LEU A 224 2.94 2.65 -13.14
CA LEU A 224 3.44 3.40 -14.30
C LEU A 224 2.34 3.63 -15.34
N LEU A 225 1.43 2.66 -15.48
CA LEU A 225 0.27 2.74 -16.35
C LEU A 225 -0.94 3.44 -15.71
N GLY A 226 -0.76 3.97 -14.49
CA GLY A 226 -1.79 4.71 -13.76
C GLY A 226 -2.42 5.89 -14.53
N PRO A 227 -1.68 6.70 -15.31
CA PRO A 227 -2.28 7.75 -16.13
C PRO A 227 -3.26 7.21 -17.19
N VAL A 228 -2.92 6.09 -17.82
CA VAL A 228 -3.76 5.43 -18.84
C VAL A 228 -4.98 4.82 -18.18
N ALA A 229 -4.77 4.09 -17.07
CA ALA A 229 -5.85 3.51 -16.28
C ALA A 229 -6.86 4.58 -15.85
N ASN A 230 -6.39 5.69 -15.29
CA ASN A 230 -7.23 6.79 -14.83
C ASN A 230 -7.93 7.55 -15.96
N ALA A 231 -7.31 7.66 -17.14
CA ALA A 231 -7.93 8.30 -18.29
C ALA A 231 -9.23 7.59 -18.74
N VAL A 232 -9.33 6.28 -18.52
CA VAL A 232 -10.52 5.47 -18.81
C VAL A 232 -11.39 5.31 -17.57
N ALA A 233 -10.79 4.93 -16.44
CA ALA A 233 -11.52 4.59 -15.22
C ALA A 233 -12.25 5.81 -14.62
N ILE A 234 -11.65 7.01 -14.61
CA ILE A 234 -12.30 8.19 -14.03
C ILE A 234 -13.60 8.52 -14.78
N PRO A 235 -13.62 8.68 -16.12
CA PRO A 235 -14.86 8.92 -16.86
C PRO A 235 -15.89 7.80 -16.69
N VAL A 236 -15.49 6.53 -16.79
CA VAL A 236 -16.41 5.39 -16.67
C VAL A 236 -17.06 5.37 -15.28
N MET A 237 -16.26 5.48 -14.22
CA MET A 237 -16.77 5.46 -12.85
C MET A 237 -17.62 6.69 -12.53
N THR A 238 -17.22 7.87 -13.01
CA THR A 238 -17.87 9.14 -12.65
C THR A 238 -19.12 9.43 -13.48
N LEU A 239 -19.11 9.10 -14.78
CA LEU A 239 -20.18 9.46 -15.72
C LEU A 239 -21.18 8.32 -15.98
N VAL A 240 -20.80 7.07 -15.72
CA VAL A 240 -21.66 5.91 -15.98
C VAL A 240 -22.02 5.21 -14.67
N VAL A 241 -21.02 4.68 -13.96
CA VAL A 241 -21.27 3.80 -12.81
C VAL A 241 -21.90 4.57 -11.63
N THR A 242 -21.35 5.73 -11.27
CA THR A 242 -21.84 6.52 -10.12
C THR A 242 -23.28 7.02 -10.34
N PRO A 243 -23.64 7.62 -11.50
CA PRO A 243 -25.01 8.03 -11.76
C PRO A 243 -25.99 6.86 -11.75
N LEU A 244 -25.66 5.71 -12.35
CA LEU A 244 -26.52 4.53 -12.32
C LEU A 244 -26.71 4.01 -10.89
N ALA A 245 -25.64 3.99 -10.09
CA ALA A 245 -25.70 3.56 -8.70
C ALA A 245 -26.47 4.53 -7.79
N LEU A 246 -26.49 5.83 -8.08
CA LEU A 246 -27.31 6.80 -7.36
C LEU A 246 -28.77 6.77 -7.83
N LEU A 247 -29.00 6.58 -9.13
CA LEU A 247 -30.34 6.50 -9.71
C LEU A 247 -31.09 5.28 -9.17
N SER A 248 -30.41 4.16 -8.92
CA SER A 248 -31.04 2.97 -8.33
C SER A 248 -31.60 3.21 -6.92
N LEU A 249 -31.13 4.23 -6.19
CA LEU A 249 -31.64 4.56 -4.85
C LEU A 249 -33.02 5.23 -4.88
N VAL A 250 -33.40 5.82 -6.02
CA VAL A 250 -34.68 6.55 -6.18
C VAL A 250 -35.67 5.84 -7.10
N LEU A 251 -35.23 4.79 -7.79
CA LEU A 251 -36.06 4.01 -8.71
C LEU A 251 -36.81 2.88 -7.98
N PRO A 252 -37.98 2.46 -8.49
CA PRO A 252 -38.65 1.22 -8.07
C PRO A 252 -37.73 0.01 -8.23
N ALA A 253 -37.91 -1.01 -7.38
CA ALA A 253 -37.00 -2.15 -7.26
C ALA A 253 -36.63 -2.82 -8.61
N VAL A 254 -37.61 -3.02 -9.50
CA VAL A 254 -37.37 -3.63 -10.82
C VAL A 254 -36.42 -2.78 -11.67
N LEU A 255 -36.63 -1.47 -11.74
CA LEU A 255 -35.76 -0.56 -12.50
C LEU A 255 -34.41 -0.34 -11.80
N ALA A 256 -34.39 -0.37 -10.47
CA ALA A 256 -33.17 -0.32 -9.67
C ALA A 256 -32.26 -1.54 -9.94
N GLN A 257 -32.85 -2.73 -10.11
CA GLN A 257 -32.09 -3.94 -10.47
C GLN A 257 -31.43 -3.81 -11.84
N TRP A 258 -32.16 -3.33 -12.86
CA TRP A 258 -31.58 -3.12 -14.19
C TRP A 258 -30.44 -2.10 -14.20
N THR A 259 -30.63 -0.96 -13.52
CA THR A 259 -29.58 0.07 -13.41
C THR A 259 -28.34 -0.46 -12.67
N LEU A 260 -28.52 -1.24 -11.60
CA LEU A 260 -27.43 -1.90 -10.90
C LEU A 260 -26.75 -2.99 -11.74
N ALA A 261 -27.51 -3.76 -12.53
CA ALA A 261 -26.96 -4.80 -13.40
C ALA A 261 -26.06 -4.20 -14.49
N VAL A 262 -26.51 -3.11 -15.13
CA VAL A 262 -25.69 -2.37 -16.11
C VAL A 262 -24.45 -1.79 -15.44
N ALA A 263 -24.60 -1.17 -14.26
CA ALA A 263 -23.45 -0.64 -13.51
C ALA A 263 -22.45 -1.75 -13.14
N HIS A 264 -22.93 -2.92 -12.72
CA HIS A 264 -22.10 -4.08 -12.40
C HIS A 264 -21.35 -4.59 -13.63
N TRP A 265 -22.04 -4.78 -14.76
CA TRP A 265 -21.42 -5.23 -16.00
C TRP A 265 -20.30 -4.29 -16.46
N VAL A 266 -20.51 -2.98 -16.40
CA VAL A 266 -19.48 -1.98 -16.71
C VAL A 266 -18.28 -2.06 -15.75
N VAL A 267 -18.51 -2.30 -14.46
CA VAL A 267 -17.44 -2.47 -13.48
C VAL A 267 -16.65 -3.75 -13.71
N VAL A 268 -17.30 -4.86 -14.06
CA VAL A 268 -16.63 -6.13 -14.40
C VAL A 268 -15.75 -5.95 -15.62
N TRP A 269 -16.28 -5.38 -16.70
CA TRP A 269 -15.50 -5.04 -17.89
C TRP A 269 -14.29 -4.17 -17.56
N LEU A 270 -14.49 -3.13 -16.74
CA LEU A 270 -13.40 -2.25 -16.33
C LEU A 270 -12.36 -3.01 -15.50
N ALA A 271 -12.77 -3.88 -14.57
CA ALA A 271 -11.87 -4.67 -13.74
C ALA A 271 -11.03 -5.64 -14.57
N GLU A 272 -11.63 -6.33 -15.55
CA GLU A 272 -10.91 -7.22 -16.47
C GLU A 272 -9.89 -6.45 -17.32
N TRP A 273 -10.29 -5.29 -17.86
CA TRP A 273 -9.38 -4.43 -18.62
C TRP A 273 -8.21 -3.91 -17.75
N LEU A 274 -8.48 -3.52 -16.51
CA LEU A 274 -7.44 -3.11 -15.56
C LEU A 274 -6.53 -4.28 -15.17
N ALA A 275 -7.07 -5.49 -15.02
CA ALA A 275 -6.27 -6.69 -14.73
C ALA A 275 -5.33 -7.03 -15.89
N TRP A 276 -5.81 -6.91 -17.13
CA TRP A 276 -4.98 -7.03 -18.32
C TRP A 276 -3.88 -5.95 -18.37
N LEU A 277 -4.21 -4.70 -18.03
CA LEU A 277 -3.22 -3.62 -17.97
C LEU A 277 -2.16 -3.87 -16.89
N ALA A 278 -2.56 -4.41 -15.73
CA ALA A 278 -1.67 -4.69 -14.60
C ALA A 278 -0.76 -5.90 -14.82
N SER A 279 -1.13 -6.84 -15.69
CA SER A 279 -0.34 -8.04 -15.97
C SER A 279 0.86 -7.78 -16.89
N GLY A 280 0.92 -6.61 -17.53
CA GLY A 280 2.02 -6.22 -18.40
C GLY A 280 3.36 -6.12 -17.66
N PRO A 281 4.48 -6.52 -18.29
CA PRO A 281 5.80 -6.37 -17.69
C PRO A 281 6.10 -4.90 -17.42
N GLY A 282 6.45 -4.57 -16.18
CA GLY A 282 6.72 -3.19 -15.78
C GLY A 282 5.48 -2.31 -15.57
N ALA A 283 4.26 -2.86 -15.55
CA ALA A 283 3.05 -2.08 -15.23
C ALA A 283 3.15 -1.35 -13.88
N VAL A 284 3.82 -1.98 -12.92
CA VAL A 284 4.13 -1.44 -11.59
C VAL A 284 5.63 -1.43 -11.37
N TRP A 285 6.20 -0.26 -11.14
CA TRP A 285 7.55 -0.16 -10.61
C TRP A 285 7.52 -0.42 -9.11
N ARG A 286 8.39 -1.29 -8.61
CA ARG A 286 8.55 -1.57 -7.18
C ARG A 286 9.97 -1.23 -6.73
N ALA A 287 10.07 -0.49 -5.64
CA ALA A 287 11.33 -0.08 -5.01
C ALA A 287 11.29 -0.39 -3.52
N GLY A 288 12.46 -0.56 -2.91
CA GLY A 288 12.57 -0.68 -1.47
C GLY A 288 12.15 0.63 -0.77
N VAL A 289 11.94 0.54 0.54
CA VAL A 289 11.72 1.73 1.36
C VAL A 289 12.99 2.56 1.35
N ALA A 290 12.89 3.75 0.78
CA ALA A 290 14.01 4.66 0.67
C ALA A 290 14.31 5.34 2.03
N PRO A 291 15.59 5.64 2.31
CA PRO A 291 15.96 6.50 3.43
C PRO A 291 15.23 7.85 3.37
N THR A 292 15.03 8.48 4.52
CA THR A 292 14.29 9.76 4.62
C THR A 292 14.89 10.88 3.79
N TRP A 293 16.21 10.94 3.67
CA TRP A 293 16.90 11.94 2.84
C TRP A 293 16.63 11.74 1.34
N VAL A 294 16.55 10.48 0.87
CA VAL A 294 16.18 10.15 -0.51
C VAL A 294 14.74 10.57 -0.79
N LEU A 295 13.84 10.30 0.16
CA LEU A 295 12.43 10.74 0.04
C LEU A 295 12.32 12.27 0.03
N ALA A 296 13.10 12.97 0.85
CA ALA A 296 13.13 14.43 0.86
C ALA A 296 13.63 15.00 -0.48
N MET A 297 14.67 14.39 -1.07
CA MET A 297 15.14 14.73 -2.42
C MET A 297 14.05 14.48 -3.47
N ALA A 298 13.33 13.37 -3.39
CA ALA A 298 12.24 13.07 -4.32
C ALA A 298 11.07 14.07 -4.19
N VAL A 299 10.71 14.49 -2.97
CA VAL A 299 9.73 15.56 -2.74
C VAL A 299 10.20 16.89 -3.33
N ALA A 300 11.46 17.27 -3.07
CA ALA A 300 12.06 18.48 -3.63
C ALA A 300 12.07 18.44 -5.17
N GLY A 301 12.46 17.31 -5.75
CA GLY A 301 12.44 17.06 -7.18
C GLY A 301 11.03 17.19 -7.77
N ALA A 302 10.01 16.60 -7.13
CA ALA A 302 8.62 16.72 -7.55
C ALA A 302 8.15 18.20 -7.52
N VAL A 303 8.52 18.95 -6.49
CA VAL A 303 8.24 20.38 -6.40
C VAL A 303 8.94 21.13 -7.54
N VAL A 304 10.23 20.89 -7.80
CA VAL A 304 10.98 21.50 -8.92
C VAL A 304 10.33 21.19 -10.27
N VAL A 305 9.86 19.95 -10.47
CA VAL A 305 9.18 19.55 -11.71
C VAL A 305 7.84 20.27 -11.87
N LEU A 306 7.07 20.47 -10.80
CA LEU A 306 5.73 21.08 -10.84
C LEU A 306 5.73 22.60 -10.71
N MET A 307 6.76 23.21 -10.13
CA MET A 307 6.81 24.64 -9.83
C MET A 307 6.75 25.49 -11.12
N PRO A 308 5.98 26.59 -11.14
CA PRO A 308 6.08 27.58 -12.20
C PRO A 308 7.34 28.43 -12.02
N PHE A 309 8.44 28.11 -12.73
CA PHE A 309 9.64 28.96 -12.68
C PHE A 309 9.38 30.34 -13.32
N PRO A 310 9.73 31.45 -12.63
CA PRO A 310 9.57 32.79 -13.18
C PRO A 310 10.41 32.96 -14.46
N ARG A 311 9.99 33.88 -15.33
CA ARG A 311 10.58 34.04 -16.69
C ARG A 311 12.10 34.27 -16.65
N TRP A 312 12.59 35.01 -15.65
CA TRP A 312 14.02 35.29 -15.48
C TRP A 312 14.85 34.03 -15.14
N MET A 313 14.30 33.07 -14.37
CA MET A 313 14.96 31.79 -14.10
C MET A 313 14.90 30.80 -15.27
N ARG A 314 14.03 31.05 -16.26
CA ARG A 314 13.87 30.13 -17.39
C ARG A 314 14.99 30.26 -18.42
N GLY A 315 15.65 31.41 -18.55
CA GLY A 315 16.81 31.60 -19.43
C GLY A 315 16.65 31.12 -20.88
N GLY A 316 15.40 30.95 -21.38
CA GLY A 316 15.07 30.28 -22.65
C GLY A 316 14.41 28.90 -22.49
N LEU A 317 14.34 28.12 -23.58
CA LEU A 317 13.82 26.74 -23.55
C LEU A 317 14.80 25.79 -22.82
N ALA A 318 16.10 26.00 -23.01
CA ALA A 318 17.17 25.20 -22.40
C ALA A 318 17.19 25.29 -20.87
N GLY A 319 17.09 26.49 -20.29
CA GLY A 319 17.02 26.64 -18.83
C GLY A 319 15.73 26.07 -18.23
N PHE A 320 14.60 26.24 -18.93
CA PHE A 320 13.33 25.63 -18.52
C PHE A 320 13.37 24.09 -18.50
N MET A 321 13.94 23.47 -19.54
CA MET A 321 14.15 22.02 -19.57
C MET A 321 15.20 21.57 -18.56
N GLY A 322 16.27 22.35 -18.37
CA GLY A 322 17.33 22.07 -17.39
C GLY A 322 16.80 21.92 -15.96
N TRP A 323 15.94 22.83 -15.50
CA TRP A 323 15.31 22.70 -14.19
C TRP A 323 14.39 21.47 -14.08
N ARG A 324 13.71 21.09 -15.15
CA ARG A 324 12.88 19.86 -15.15
C ARG A 324 13.74 18.61 -15.04
N CYS A 325 14.81 18.55 -15.83
CA CYS A 325 15.79 17.47 -15.76
C CYS A 325 16.40 17.38 -14.36
N ALA A 326 16.79 18.52 -13.76
CA ALA A 326 17.28 18.56 -12.38
C ALA A 326 16.26 18.00 -11.38
N GLY A 327 14.98 18.34 -11.54
CA GLY A 327 13.90 17.78 -10.72
C GLY A 327 13.75 16.26 -10.86
N PHE A 328 13.85 15.71 -12.07
CA PHE A 328 13.83 14.26 -12.29
C PHE A 328 15.09 13.56 -11.75
N VAL A 329 16.27 14.20 -11.86
CA VAL A 329 17.52 13.71 -11.28
C VAL A 329 17.41 13.62 -9.74
N LEU A 330 16.75 14.58 -9.09
CA LEU A 330 16.50 14.53 -7.65
C LEU A 330 15.53 13.40 -7.23
N ILE A 331 14.63 12.98 -8.12
CA ILE A 331 13.70 11.87 -7.88
C ILE A 331 14.39 10.50 -8.11
N ALA A 332 15.35 10.43 -9.02
CA ALA A 332 15.95 9.18 -9.48
C ALA A 332 16.51 8.27 -8.36
N PRO A 333 17.18 8.75 -7.29
CA PRO A 333 17.66 7.88 -6.22
C PRO A 333 16.54 7.10 -5.53
N ALA A 334 15.33 7.66 -5.41
CA ALA A 334 14.18 6.98 -4.82
C ALA A 334 13.69 5.79 -5.66
N TRP A 335 14.00 5.77 -6.95
CA TRP A 335 13.65 4.66 -7.85
C TRP A 335 14.47 3.40 -7.56
N PHE A 336 15.71 3.58 -7.09
CA PHE A 336 16.70 2.51 -6.89
C PHE A 336 17.07 2.29 -5.42
N ALA A 337 16.43 3.01 -4.52
CA ALA A 337 16.69 2.85 -3.10
C ALA A 337 16.28 1.45 -2.64
N SER A 338 17.22 0.77 -2.00
CA SER A 338 17.02 -0.48 -1.29
C SER A 338 17.84 -0.46 0.00
N PRO A 339 17.36 -1.08 1.08
CA PRO A 339 18.17 -1.28 2.28
C PRO A 339 19.47 -2.03 1.97
N PRO A 340 20.56 -1.78 2.72
CA PRO A 340 21.82 -2.47 2.52
C PRO A 340 21.68 -3.97 2.81
N ARG A 341 22.23 -4.79 1.91
CA ARG A 341 22.34 -6.24 2.07
C ARG A 341 23.57 -6.61 2.90
N PRO A 342 23.63 -7.80 3.50
CA PRO A 342 24.82 -8.31 4.17
C PRO A 342 26.06 -8.33 3.26
N GLY A 343 27.26 -8.30 3.85
CA GLY A 343 28.52 -8.50 3.13
C GLY A 343 28.69 -9.94 2.64
N ALA A 344 29.70 -10.18 1.79
CA ALA A 344 30.02 -11.55 1.37
C ALA A 344 30.52 -12.40 2.56
N GLY A 345 29.95 -13.61 2.71
CA GLY A 345 30.17 -14.49 3.87
C GLY A 345 29.31 -14.16 5.09
N ASP A 346 28.67 -12.99 5.12
CA ASP A 346 27.75 -12.59 6.18
C ASP A 346 26.31 -12.94 5.79
N PHE A 347 25.47 -13.15 6.80
CA PHE A 347 24.04 -13.37 6.58
C PHE A 347 23.21 -12.71 7.66
N ARG A 348 21.97 -12.38 7.30
CA ARG A 348 21.00 -11.78 8.21
C ARG A 348 19.80 -12.68 8.34
N VAL A 349 19.36 -12.91 9.57
CA VAL A 349 18.17 -13.69 9.89
C VAL A 349 17.14 -12.76 10.53
N THR A 350 15.97 -12.60 9.92
CA THR A 350 14.86 -11.82 10.48
C THR A 350 13.69 -12.74 10.80
N MET A 351 13.39 -12.88 12.09
CA MET A 351 12.19 -13.55 12.58
C MET A 351 11.03 -12.56 12.49
N LEU A 352 10.11 -12.77 11.56
CA LEU A 352 9.00 -11.84 11.32
C LEU A 352 7.91 -11.99 12.38
N ASP A 353 7.28 -10.89 12.78
CA ASP A 353 6.07 -10.94 13.61
C ASP A 353 4.86 -11.23 12.75
N VAL A 354 4.45 -12.50 12.71
CA VAL A 354 3.27 -13.00 11.99
C VAL A 354 2.14 -13.45 12.92
N GLY A 355 2.25 -13.12 14.22
CA GLY A 355 1.38 -13.66 15.26
C GLY A 355 1.78 -15.07 15.69
N GLN A 356 0.80 -15.97 15.85
CA GLN A 356 1.07 -17.37 16.18
C GLN A 356 1.44 -18.14 14.91
N GLY A 357 2.73 -18.45 14.73
CA GLY A 357 3.24 -19.19 13.57
C GLY A 357 4.65 -18.76 13.17
N ASN A 358 5.25 -19.48 12.23
CA ASN A 358 6.64 -19.24 11.82
C ASN A 358 6.73 -18.50 10.48
N ALA A 359 7.66 -17.54 10.43
CA ALA A 359 8.10 -16.89 9.20
C ALA A 359 9.47 -16.26 9.43
N VAL A 360 10.50 -16.77 8.76
CA VAL A 360 11.88 -16.34 8.95
C VAL A 360 12.49 -15.98 7.60
N LEU A 361 12.98 -14.76 7.48
CA LEU A 361 13.71 -14.31 6.31
C LEU A 361 15.21 -14.48 6.53
N VAL A 362 15.90 -15.10 5.57
CA VAL A 362 17.35 -15.18 5.53
C VAL A 362 17.86 -14.45 4.29
N GLU A 363 18.75 -13.49 4.51
CA GLU A 363 19.35 -12.67 3.45
C GLU A 363 20.87 -12.93 3.42
N THR A 364 21.42 -13.15 2.24
CA THR A 364 22.87 -13.09 1.96
C THR A 364 23.19 -11.83 1.15
N ALA A 365 24.44 -11.69 0.72
CA ALA A 365 24.88 -10.59 -0.14
C ALA A 365 24.00 -10.40 -1.39
N THR A 366 23.52 -11.49 -1.99
CA THR A 366 22.68 -11.41 -3.20
C THR A 366 21.37 -12.17 -3.13
N ARG A 367 21.25 -13.16 -2.24
CA ARG A 367 20.15 -14.13 -2.21
C ARG A 367 19.21 -13.93 -1.04
N THR A 368 17.98 -14.41 -1.22
CA THR A 368 16.90 -14.31 -0.24
C THR A 368 16.19 -15.66 -0.11
N LEU A 369 16.11 -16.18 1.11
CA LEU A 369 15.33 -17.37 1.45
C LEU A 369 14.26 -17.00 2.47
N LEU A 370 13.03 -17.46 2.25
CA LEU A 370 11.95 -17.40 3.23
C LEU A 370 11.71 -18.81 3.79
N PHE A 371 11.73 -18.96 5.10
CA PHE A 371 11.41 -20.18 5.81
C PHE A 371 10.08 -20.02 6.55
N ASP A 372 9.10 -20.84 6.18
CA ASP A 372 7.69 -20.72 6.51
C ASP A 372 7.05 -19.38 6.10
N ALA A 373 5.73 -19.35 6.09
CA ALA A 373 4.91 -18.27 5.54
C ALA A 373 3.78 -17.83 6.47
N GLY A 374 3.84 -18.19 7.75
CA GLY A 374 2.92 -17.78 8.80
C GLY A 374 1.46 -18.22 8.61
N PRO A 375 0.57 -17.81 9.53
CA PRO A 375 -0.81 -18.26 9.59
C PRO A 375 -1.75 -17.55 8.60
N PRO A 376 -2.95 -18.12 8.36
CA PRO A 376 -4.12 -17.36 7.91
C PRO A 376 -4.47 -16.27 8.93
N MET A 377 -4.99 -15.13 8.46
CA MET A 377 -5.33 -13.97 9.29
C MET A 377 -6.82 -13.62 9.17
N GLY A 378 -7.69 -14.60 9.46
CA GLY A 378 -9.13 -14.51 9.23
C GLY A 378 -9.54 -15.15 7.90
N ALA A 379 -10.80 -14.98 7.49
CA ALA A 379 -11.37 -15.75 6.38
C ALA A 379 -10.82 -15.41 4.98
N ARG A 380 -10.27 -14.20 4.79
CA ARG A 380 -9.95 -13.65 3.45
C ARG A 380 -8.51 -13.20 3.28
N THR A 381 -7.63 -13.51 4.21
CA THR A 381 -6.27 -12.94 4.23
C THR A 381 -5.33 -13.80 5.05
N ASP A 382 -4.03 -13.58 4.91
CA ASP A 382 -2.97 -14.41 5.46
C ASP A 382 -1.71 -13.56 5.75
N ALA A 383 -0.79 -14.13 6.53
CA ALA A 383 0.50 -13.52 6.87
C ALA A 383 1.34 -13.19 5.63
N GLY A 384 1.26 -14.03 4.60
CA GLY A 384 1.90 -13.83 3.29
C GLY A 384 1.55 -12.47 2.70
N ARG A 385 0.26 -12.18 2.60
CA ARG A 385 -0.29 -10.96 2.01
C ARG A 385 -0.14 -9.73 2.90
N ARG A 386 -0.29 -9.87 4.23
CA ARG A 386 -0.32 -8.74 5.16
C ARG A 386 1.05 -8.33 5.70
N VAL A 387 1.96 -9.29 5.87
CA VAL A 387 3.25 -9.08 6.53
C VAL A 387 4.39 -9.36 5.56
N ILE A 388 4.48 -10.58 5.04
CA ILE A 388 5.67 -11.10 4.37
C ILE A 388 5.92 -10.40 3.03
N VAL A 389 4.94 -10.39 2.11
CA VAL A 389 5.11 -9.77 0.79
C VAL A 389 5.36 -8.25 0.91
N PRO A 390 4.62 -7.49 1.73
CA PRO A 390 4.96 -6.09 1.98
C PRO A 390 6.38 -5.90 2.55
N TYR A 391 6.82 -6.77 3.47
CA TYR A 391 8.17 -6.70 4.04
C TYR A 391 9.26 -6.97 3.00
N LEU A 392 9.11 -8.01 2.17
CA LEU A 392 10.03 -8.33 1.07
C LEU A 392 10.12 -7.17 0.06
N ARG A 393 8.98 -6.57 -0.30
CA ARG A 393 8.94 -5.38 -1.17
C ARG A 393 9.63 -4.19 -0.53
N ALA A 394 9.45 -3.96 0.78
CA ALA A 394 10.13 -2.89 1.51
C ALA A 394 11.65 -3.07 1.54
N LEU A 395 12.16 -4.30 1.49
CA LEU A 395 13.57 -4.61 1.34
C LEU A 395 14.07 -4.50 -0.12
N GLY A 396 13.19 -4.21 -1.08
CA GLY A 396 13.54 -4.16 -2.50
C GLY A 396 13.77 -5.55 -3.12
N VAL A 397 13.26 -6.62 -2.50
CA VAL A 397 13.37 -7.99 -3.00
C VAL A 397 12.51 -8.14 -4.25
N ARG A 398 13.18 -8.20 -5.42
CA ARG A 398 12.54 -8.39 -6.73
C ARG A 398 12.30 -9.86 -7.05
N GLN A 399 13.16 -10.74 -6.54
CA GLN A 399 13.07 -12.18 -6.70
C GLN A 399 13.34 -12.84 -5.35
N LEU A 400 12.51 -13.82 -5.00
CA LEU A 400 12.74 -14.71 -3.88
C LEU A 400 13.40 -15.97 -4.42
N ASP A 401 14.61 -16.29 -3.97
CA ASP A 401 15.37 -17.43 -4.50
C ASP A 401 14.79 -18.75 -4.01
N ARG A 402 14.47 -18.83 -2.71
CA ARG A 402 13.93 -20.05 -2.10
C ARG A 402 12.81 -19.77 -1.11
N LEU A 403 11.82 -20.65 -1.12
CA LEU A 403 10.77 -20.74 -0.12
C LEU A 403 10.84 -22.13 0.53
N VAL A 404 11.12 -22.21 1.81
CA VAL A 404 11.05 -23.44 2.59
C VAL A 404 9.72 -23.46 3.33
N VAL A 405 8.94 -24.53 3.20
CA VAL A 405 7.73 -24.76 4.01
C VAL A 405 7.95 -26.02 4.84
N SER A 406 8.06 -25.86 6.14
CA SER A 406 8.52 -26.88 7.06
C SER A 406 7.60 -28.08 7.13
N HIS A 407 6.28 -27.88 7.26
CA HIS A 407 5.27 -28.94 7.33
C HIS A 407 3.84 -28.43 7.07
N ALA A 408 2.85 -29.34 7.17
CA ALA A 408 1.46 -29.12 6.75
C ALA A 408 0.54 -28.56 7.85
N HIS A 409 1.00 -27.60 8.65
CA HIS A 409 0.16 -26.82 9.57
C HIS A 409 -0.06 -25.38 9.09
N ASP A 410 -1.27 -24.87 9.30
CA ASP A 410 -1.71 -23.58 8.76
C ASP A 410 -0.83 -22.41 9.25
N ASP A 411 -0.31 -22.46 10.47
CA ASP A 411 0.58 -21.46 11.06
C ASP A 411 2.01 -21.46 10.46
N HIS A 412 2.30 -22.38 9.54
CA HIS A 412 3.54 -22.45 8.79
C HIS A 412 3.32 -22.16 7.31
N PHE A 413 2.35 -22.80 6.66
CA PHE A 413 2.17 -22.66 5.21
C PHE A 413 1.06 -21.67 4.81
N GLY A 414 0.28 -21.15 5.76
CA GLY A 414 -0.94 -20.39 5.51
C GLY A 414 -0.77 -19.23 4.52
N GLY A 415 0.34 -18.49 4.60
CA GLY A 415 0.67 -17.42 3.66
C GLY A 415 1.41 -17.83 2.38
N ALA A 416 1.78 -19.10 2.21
CA ALA A 416 2.72 -19.52 1.16
C ALA A 416 2.18 -19.29 -0.26
N ARG A 417 0.87 -19.50 -0.51
CA ARG A 417 0.28 -19.22 -1.82
C ARG A 417 0.29 -17.73 -2.17
N SER A 418 0.13 -16.85 -1.18
CA SER A 418 0.23 -15.40 -1.36
C SER A 418 1.66 -15.00 -1.71
N VAL A 419 2.66 -15.63 -1.09
CA VAL A 419 4.08 -15.45 -1.44
C VAL A 419 4.37 -15.94 -2.86
N LEU A 420 3.93 -17.15 -3.23
CA LEU A 420 4.16 -17.73 -4.56
C LEU A 420 3.45 -16.95 -5.69
N ARG A 421 2.30 -16.33 -5.42
CA ARG A 421 1.69 -15.40 -6.40
C ARG A 421 2.54 -14.15 -6.62
N ALA A 422 3.20 -13.66 -5.58
CA ALA A 422 4.06 -12.47 -5.67
C ALA A 422 5.46 -12.80 -6.24
N TYR A 423 5.96 -14.01 -5.98
CA TYR A 423 7.27 -14.50 -6.38
C TYR A 423 7.14 -15.91 -6.99
N PRO A 424 6.61 -16.02 -8.23
CA PRO A 424 6.25 -17.31 -8.83
C PRO A 424 7.44 -18.19 -9.19
N ASP A 425 8.63 -17.61 -9.31
CA ASP A 425 9.85 -18.30 -9.73
C ASP A 425 10.72 -18.75 -8.55
N ALA A 426 10.22 -18.66 -7.32
CA ALA A 426 10.93 -19.15 -6.14
C ALA A 426 10.99 -20.68 -6.13
N GLN A 427 12.18 -21.24 -5.89
CA GLN A 427 12.33 -22.69 -5.71
C GLN A 427 11.78 -23.08 -4.33
N VAL A 428 10.85 -24.03 -4.31
CA VAL A 428 10.17 -24.44 -3.08
C VAL A 428 10.76 -25.72 -2.51
N PHE A 429 11.23 -25.68 -1.26
CA PHE A 429 11.56 -26.87 -0.49
C PHE A 429 10.47 -27.15 0.53
N SER A 430 9.98 -28.37 0.64
CA SER A 430 9.02 -28.70 1.71
C SER A 430 8.94 -30.19 2.02
N SER A 431 8.34 -30.52 3.15
CA SER A 431 7.94 -31.89 3.51
C SER A 431 6.50 -32.22 3.08
N LEU A 432 5.86 -31.33 2.31
CA LEU A 432 4.45 -31.43 1.97
C LEU A 432 4.16 -32.61 1.02
N PRO A 433 3.07 -33.37 1.24
CA PRO A 433 2.62 -34.40 0.31
C PRO A 433 2.35 -33.86 -1.09
N GLY A 434 2.41 -34.73 -2.10
CA GLY A 434 2.22 -34.38 -3.52
C GLY A 434 0.94 -33.58 -3.80
N GLU A 435 -0.15 -33.96 -3.13
CA GLU A 435 -1.46 -33.37 -3.32
C GLU A 435 -1.67 -32.01 -2.64
N HIS A 436 -0.70 -31.56 -1.84
CA HIS A 436 -0.87 -30.35 -1.05
C HIS A 436 -0.92 -29.10 -1.95
N ARG A 437 -1.90 -28.21 -1.68
CA ARG A 437 -2.19 -27.00 -2.47
C ARG A 437 -0.99 -26.06 -2.69
N VAL A 438 -0.08 -25.98 -1.72
CA VAL A 438 1.14 -25.15 -1.84
C VAL A 438 2.16 -25.81 -2.77
N ARG A 439 2.30 -27.13 -2.69
CA ARG A 439 3.23 -27.88 -3.54
C ARG A 439 2.78 -27.84 -5.00
N ARG A 440 1.48 -28.03 -5.26
CA ARG A 440 0.89 -27.92 -6.61
C ARG A 440 1.01 -26.51 -7.21
N ALA A 441 1.11 -25.47 -6.38
CA ALA A 441 1.28 -24.09 -6.83
C ALA A 441 2.74 -23.71 -7.15
N ALA A 442 3.71 -24.52 -6.73
CA ALA A 442 5.12 -24.28 -6.96
C ALA A 442 5.53 -24.72 -8.37
N ARG A 443 6.25 -23.88 -9.11
CA ARG A 443 6.79 -24.21 -10.43
C ARG A 443 7.99 -25.15 -10.35
N ASP A 444 8.87 -24.92 -9.37
CA ASP A 444 10.01 -25.76 -9.03
C ASP A 444 9.89 -26.18 -7.56
N HIS A 445 9.67 -27.48 -7.32
CA HIS A 445 9.51 -28.04 -5.99
C HIS A 445 10.52 -29.16 -5.74
N ARG A 446 11.09 -29.18 -4.54
CA ARG A 446 11.94 -30.26 -4.03
C ARG A 446 11.50 -30.66 -2.62
N THR A 447 11.55 -31.95 -2.33
CA THR A 447 11.33 -32.43 -0.96
C THR A 447 12.55 -32.12 -0.11
N CYS A 448 12.33 -31.52 1.07
CA CYS A 448 13.42 -31.30 2.03
C CYS A 448 13.85 -32.62 2.65
N LEU A 449 15.16 -32.92 2.61
CA LEU A 449 15.72 -34.16 3.15
C LEU A 449 17.01 -33.90 3.93
N ALA A 450 17.15 -34.57 5.07
CA ALA A 450 18.33 -34.52 5.92
C ALA A 450 19.60 -34.90 5.13
N GLY A 451 20.58 -34.00 5.14
CA GLY A 451 21.85 -34.11 4.41
C GLY A 451 21.89 -33.29 3.11
N GLN A 452 20.75 -32.85 2.57
CA GLN A 452 20.75 -31.91 1.45
C GLN A 452 21.36 -30.57 1.88
N GLN A 453 22.25 -30.02 1.06
CA GLN A 453 22.89 -28.75 1.34
C GLN A 453 23.18 -27.94 0.07
N TRP A 454 23.36 -26.63 0.25
CA TRP A 454 23.86 -25.72 -0.76
C TRP A 454 24.61 -24.57 -0.10
N THR A 455 25.38 -23.82 -0.88
CA THR A 455 26.13 -22.66 -0.40
C THR A 455 25.86 -21.45 -1.29
N TRP A 456 25.69 -20.29 -0.66
CA TRP A 456 25.54 -18.98 -1.31
C TRP A 456 26.54 -18.01 -0.70
N GLU A 457 27.46 -17.49 -1.51
CA GLU A 457 28.45 -16.47 -1.09
C GLU A 457 29.18 -16.79 0.24
N GLY A 458 29.55 -18.05 0.48
CA GLY A 458 30.21 -18.49 1.72
C GLY A 458 29.28 -18.85 2.89
N VAL A 459 27.96 -18.79 2.68
CA VAL A 459 26.93 -19.18 3.65
C VAL A 459 26.34 -20.53 3.24
N THR A 460 26.50 -21.55 4.06
CA THR A 460 25.99 -22.91 3.85
C THR A 460 24.63 -23.08 4.50
N PHE A 461 23.73 -23.71 3.75
CA PHE A 461 22.40 -24.07 4.16
C PHE A 461 22.28 -25.59 4.10
N ARG A 462 21.91 -26.24 5.20
CA ARG A 462 21.83 -27.70 5.31
C ARG A 462 20.54 -28.13 6.00
N PHE A 463 19.79 -29.03 5.35
CA PHE A 463 18.66 -29.68 5.99
C PHE A 463 19.15 -30.77 6.95
N LEU A 464 18.64 -30.75 8.18
CA LEU A 464 18.96 -31.73 9.22
C LEU A 464 17.84 -32.74 9.45
N HIS A 465 16.62 -32.40 9.03
CA HIS A 465 15.43 -33.23 9.15
C HIS A 465 14.44 -32.81 8.05
N PRO A 466 13.54 -33.69 7.56
CA PRO A 466 13.37 -35.12 7.86
C PRO A 466 14.27 -36.06 7.06
N ASP A 467 14.44 -37.29 7.54
CA ASP A 467 15.00 -38.38 6.73
C ASP A 467 13.89 -39.12 5.94
N PRO A 468 14.25 -39.97 4.96
CA PRO A 468 13.26 -40.70 4.15
C PRO A 468 12.34 -41.64 4.94
N SER A 469 12.74 -42.12 6.12
CA SER A 469 11.91 -42.97 6.97
C SER A 469 10.84 -42.15 7.69
N ALA A 470 11.21 -40.98 8.24
CA ALA A 470 10.30 -40.05 8.87
C ALA A 470 9.23 -39.54 7.89
N LEU A 471 9.63 -39.22 6.65
CA LEU A 471 8.68 -38.82 5.60
C LEU A 471 7.68 -39.93 5.25
N ARG A 472 8.16 -41.17 5.08
CA ARG A 472 7.26 -42.31 4.80
C ARG A 472 6.25 -42.52 5.92
N ALA A 473 6.68 -42.42 7.18
CA ALA A 473 5.80 -42.56 8.33
C ALA A 473 4.77 -41.41 8.41
N GLY A 474 5.22 -40.15 8.22
CA GLY A 474 4.35 -38.98 8.27
C GLY A 474 3.32 -38.94 7.14
N TRP A 475 3.71 -39.21 5.89
CA TRP A 475 2.79 -39.23 4.76
C TRP A 475 1.81 -40.41 4.78
N ALA A 476 2.17 -41.51 5.44
CA ALA A 476 1.25 -42.63 5.69
C ALA A 476 0.30 -42.38 6.87
N GLY A 477 0.35 -41.20 7.52
CA GLY A 477 -0.49 -40.87 8.67
C GLY A 477 -0.13 -41.63 9.96
N ARG A 478 1.04 -42.28 10.01
CA ARG A 478 1.51 -43.02 11.21
C ARG A 478 2.14 -42.11 12.26
N ALA A 479 2.39 -40.86 11.90
CA ALA A 479 2.92 -39.83 12.78
C ALA A 479 2.28 -38.47 12.43
N GLY A 480 2.21 -37.55 13.40
CA GLY A 480 1.62 -36.24 13.21
C GLY A 480 2.43 -35.33 12.26
N PRO A 481 1.85 -34.24 11.73
CA PRO A 481 2.52 -33.38 10.74
C PRO A 481 3.87 -32.80 11.19
N ASN A 482 4.06 -32.58 12.50
CA ASN A 482 5.32 -32.10 13.07
C ASN A 482 6.47 -33.11 12.90
N SER A 483 6.16 -34.39 12.71
CA SER A 483 7.17 -35.43 12.59
C SER A 483 7.95 -35.38 11.29
N VAL A 484 7.53 -34.53 10.35
CA VAL A 484 8.19 -34.31 9.05
C VAL A 484 8.68 -32.88 8.88
N SER A 485 8.71 -32.06 9.94
CA SER A 485 9.14 -30.66 9.86
C SER A 485 10.53 -30.53 9.25
N CYS A 486 10.68 -29.77 8.17
CA CYS A 486 12.01 -29.43 7.65
C CYS A 486 12.76 -28.64 8.73
N VAL A 487 13.97 -29.08 9.09
CA VAL A 487 14.88 -28.32 9.97
C VAL A 487 16.05 -27.84 9.14
N LEU A 488 16.30 -26.53 9.13
CA LEU A 488 17.34 -25.91 8.32
C LEU A 488 18.39 -25.25 9.20
N LYS A 489 19.65 -25.65 9.03
CA LYS A 489 20.80 -24.92 9.57
C LYS A 489 21.37 -24.00 8.51
N VAL A 490 21.60 -22.75 8.88
CA VAL A 490 22.28 -21.73 8.07
C VAL A 490 23.55 -21.36 8.80
N SER A 491 24.71 -21.44 8.16
CA SER A 491 25.99 -21.15 8.82
C SER A 491 27.02 -20.58 7.87
N ASN A 492 27.88 -19.72 8.39
CA ASN A 492 29.15 -19.37 7.76
C ASN A 492 30.30 -19.98 8.59
N GLU A 493 31.53 -19.51 8.38
CA GLU A 493 32.71 -20.02 9.09
C GLU A 493 32.68 -19.79 10.62
N ARG A 494 31.89 -18.82 11.11
CA ARG A 494 31.95 -18.34 12.50
C ARG A 494 30.64 -18.52 13.26
N HIS A 495 29.52 -18.37 12.56
CA HIS A 495 28.21 -18.26 13.15
C HIS A 495 27.21 -19.20 12.49
N GLY A 496 26.23 -19.65 13.27
CA GLY A 496 25.14 -20.52 12.83
C GLY A 496 23.78 -20.04 13.32
N ALA A 497 22.76 -20.27 12.50
CA ALA A 497 21.36 -20.15 12.86
C ALA A 497 20.63 -21.48 12.59
N LEU A 498 19.84 -21.96 13.55
CA LEU A 498 19.07 -23.18 13.44
C LEU A 498 17.57 -22.87 13.41
N LEU A 499 16.93 -23.18 12.29
CA LEU A 499 15.49 -23.01 12.07
C LEU A 499 14.78 -24.34 12.32
N ALA A 500 14.38 -24.57 13.58
CA ALA A 500 13.90 -25.88 14.04
C ALA A 500 12.42 -26.18 13.73
N ALA A 501 11.67 -25.19 13.22
CA ALA A 501 10.23 -25.29 12.99
C ALA A 501 9.51 -25.94 14.19
N ASP A 502 8.71 -26.98 13.96
CA ASP A 502 7.94 -27.68 15.00
C ASP A 502 8.52 -29.05 15.37
N ALA A 503 9.84 -29.21 15.22
CA ALA A 503 10.53 -30.43 15.66
C ALA A 503 10.24 -30.70 17.15
N GLN A 504 9.87 -31.94 17.46
CA GLN A 504 9.60 -32.38 18.83
C GLN A 504 10.73 -33.29 19.33
N ALA A 505 10.66 -33.71 20.60
CA ALA A 505 11.68 -34.55 21.23
C ALA A 505 12.14 -35.79 20.40
N PRO A 506 11.29 -36.50 19.62
CA PRO A 506 11.78 -37.58 18.75
C PRO A 506 12.69 -37.06 17.62
N GLN A 507 12.33 -35.96 16.97
CA GLN A 507 13.14 -35.35 15.91
C GLN A 507 14.43 -34.77 16.46
N GLU A 508 14.39 -34.14 17.63
CA GLU A 508 15.57 -33.66 18.34
C GLU A 508 16.57 -34.79 18.62
N ARG A 509 16.10 -35.93 19.14
CA ARG A 509 16.93 -37.12 19.38
C ARG A 509 17.53 -37.67 18.09
N ALA A 510 16.74 -37.75 17.01
CA ALA A 510 17.23 -38.21 15.72
C ALA A 510 18.32 -37.29 15.15
N MET A 511 18.14 -35.97 15.27
CA MET A 511 19.13 -34.99 14.85
C MET A 511 20.39 -35.05 15.73
N LEU A 512 20.25 -35.19 17.05
CA LEU A 512 21.37 -35.37 17.98
C LEU A 512 22.20 -36.60 17.64
N ALA A 513 21.54 -37.74 17.39
CA ALA A 513 22.22 -38.98 17.04
C ALA A 513 22.98 -38.89 15.71
N ARG A 514 22.46 -38.10 14.75
CA ARG A 514 23.04 -38.01 13.41
C ARG A 514 24.09 -36.91 13.26
N PHE A 515 23.91 -35.77 13.91
CA PHE A 515 24.72 -34.57 13.70
C PHE A 515 25.52 -34.14 14.95
N GLY A 516 25.12 -34.57 16.15
CA GLY A 516 25.83 -34.29 17.39
C GLY A 516 26.18 -32.80 17.56
N SER A 517 27.48 -32.50 17.65
CA SER A 517 27.99 -31.13 17.80
C SER A 517 27.74 -30.22 16.59
N GLU A 518 27.44 -30.77 15.41
CA GLU A 518 27.07 -29.96 14.24
C GLU A 518 25.72 -29.25 14.44
N LEU A 519 24.98 -29.52 15.51
CA LEU A 519 23.77 -28.78 15.87
C LEU A 519 24.04 -27.40 16.46
N HIS A 520 25.29 -27.10 16.86
CA HIS A 520 25.67 -25.81 17.42
C HIS A 520 25.21 -24.64 16.53
N ALA A 521 24.51 -23.68 17.10
CA ALA A 521 24.03 -22.48 16.41
C ALA A 521 23.83 -21.33 17.41
N ASN A 522 24.35 -20.15 17.09
CA ASN A 522 24.23 -18.96 17.94
C ASN A 522 22.78 -18.46 18.00
N VAL A 523 22.03 -18.56 16.89
CA VAL A 523 20.62 -18.14 16.82
C VAL A 523 19.72 -19.36 16.62
N LEU A 524 18.73 -19.54 17.50
CA LEU A 524 17.77 -20.64 17.43
C LEU A 524 16.35 -20.10 17.29
N LEU A 525 15.63 -20.54 16.25
CA LEU A 525 14.17 -20.51 16.25
C LEU A 525 13.71 -21.65 17.16
N ALA A 526 13.06 -21.31 18.28
CA ALA A 526 12.63 -22.29 19.27
C ALA A 526 11.71 -23.35 18.62
N PRO A 527 12.00 -24.65 18.82
CA PRO A 527 11.14 -25.70 18.29
C PRO A 527 9.71 -25.58 18.82
N HIS A 528 8.74 -25.81 17.95
CA HIS A 528 7.30 -25.92 18.24
C HIS A 528 6.77 -24.76 19.10
N HIS A 529 7.21 -23.54 18.77
CA HIS A 529 6.85 -22.30 19.45
C HIS A 529 7.18 -22.27 20.96
N GLY A 530 8.04 -23.18 21.44
CA GLY A 530 8.32 -23.35 22.86
C GLY A 530 7.31 -24.23 23.61
N SER A 531 6.80 -25.27 22.96
CA SER A 531 5.99 -26.32 23.58
C SER A 531 6.80 -27.22 24.51
N GLU A 532 6.16 -27.77 25.56
CA GLU A 532 6.75 -28.76 26.47
C GLU A 532 7.17 -30.06 25.77
N THR A 533 6.58 -30.38 24.61
CA THR A 533 6.95 -31.56 23.82
C THR A 533 8.30 -31.44 23.11
N SER A 534 8.98 -30.30 23.28
CA SER A 534 10.17 -29.91 22.54
C SER A 534 11.19 -29.22 23.44
N SER A 535 12.31 -28.80 22.86
CA SER A 535 13.45 -28.16 23.52
C SER A 535 14.02 -29.02 24.64
N THR A 536 14.22 -30.32 24.41
CA THR A 536 14.80 -31.24 25.39
C THR A 536 16.15 -30.74 25.91
N LEU A 537 16.52 -31.06 27.16
CA LEU A 537 17.78 -30.60 27.74
C LEU A 537 19.00 -31.00 26.90
N ALA A 538 19.00 -32.21 26.34
CA ALA A 538 20.08 -32.67 25.46
C ALA A 538 20.17 -31.82 24.18
N PHE A 539 19.03 -31.47 23.58
CA PHE A 539 18.97 -30.62 22.39
C PHE A 539 19.45 -29.20 22.70
N VAL A 540 18.94 -28.58 23.77
CA VAL A 540 19.34 -27.22 24.19
C VAL A 540 20.85 -27.16 24.44
N LYS A 541 21.42 -28.17 25.11
CA LYS A 541 22.87 -28.25 25.36
C LYS A 541 23.69 -28.44 24.09
N ALA A 542 23.23 -29.23 23.12
CA ALA A 542 23.96 -29.47 21.88
C ALA A 542 23.90 -28.27 20.92
N VAL A 543 22.78 -27.55 20.90
CA VAL A 543 22.65 -26.32 20.10
C VAL A 543 23.42 -25.16 20.74
N ALA A 544 23.43 -25.08 22.07
CA ALA A 544 24.06 -24.02 22.87
C ALA A 544 23.83 -22.61 22.32
N PRO A 545 22.56 -22.17 22.16
CA PRO A 545 22.27 -20.90 21.51
C PRO A 545 22.60 -19.70 22.41
N GLU A 546 23.16 -18.65 21.81
CA GLU A 546 23.30 -17.32 22.43
C GLU A 546 21.97 -16.56 22.41
N HIS A 547 21.15 -16.79 21.36
CA HIS A 547 19.84 -16.19 21.19
C HIS A 547 18.80 -17.25 20.83
N VAL A 548 17.68 -17.27 21.55
CA VAL A 548 16.52 -18.10 21.22
C VAL A 548 15.31 -17.21 20.95
N VAL A 549 14.56 -17.52 19.89
CA VAL A 549 13.39 -16.74 19.48
C VAL A 549 12.15 -17.62 19.48
N PHE A 550 11.12 -17.16 20.18
CA PHE A 550 9.77 -17.73 20.16
C PHE A 550 8.88 -16.90 19.24
N GLN A 551 8.36 -17.49 18.16
CA GLN A 551 7.39 -16.84 17.27
C GLN A 551 5.95 -17.10 17.73
N THR A 552 5.58 -16.45 18.83
CA THR A 552 4.29 -16.61 19.48
C THR A 552 3.37 -15.43 19.31
N GLY A 553 2.07 -15.70 19.23
CA GLY A 553 1.04 -14.67 19.21
C GLY A 553 0.73 -14.16 20.62
N TYR A 554 0.42 -12.87 20.74
CA TYR A 554 -0.05 -12.29 22.00
C TYR A 554 -1.31 -13.01 22.51
N ARG A 555 -1.28 -13.48 23.76
CA ARG A 555 -2.35 -14.25 24.40
C ARG A 555 -2.83 -15.44 23.55
N ASN A 556 -1.89 -16.13 22.89
CA ASN A 556 -2.22 -17.31 22.10
C ASN A 556 -2.90 -18.41 22.94
N ARG A 557 -3.81 -19.16 22.33
CA ARG A 557 -4.60 -20.22 22.98
C ARG A 557 -3.77 -21.38 23.53
N PHE A 558 -2.55 -21.56 23.02
CA PHE A 558 -1.66 -22.66 23.38
C PHE A 558 -0.85 -22.37 24.66
N ARG A 559 -0.85 -21.11 25.10
CA ARG A 559 -0.02 -20.62 26.22
C ARG A 559 1.47 -20.89 25.98
N HIS A 560 1.90 -20.71 24.73
CA HIS A 560 3.29 -20.73 24.35
C HIS A 560 3.91 -19.32 24.46
N PRO A 561 5.22 -19.20 24.71
CA PRO A 561 6.12 -20.29 25.09
C PRO A 561 5.82 -20.76 26.53
N ARG A 562 6.11 -22.02 26.82
CA ARG A 562 5.91 -22.58 28.17
C ARG A 562 7.00 -22.06 29.11
N PRO A 563 6.67 -21.61 30.35
CA PRO A 563 7.67 -21.08 31.28
C PRO A 563 8.84 -22.03 31.54
N SER A 564 8.57 -23.33 31.64
CA SER A 564 9.59 -24.37 31.80
C SER A 564 10.55 -24.50 30.62
N VAL A 565 10.10 -24.19 29.40
CA VAL A 565 10.95 -24.15 28.19
C VAL A 565 11.81 -22.89 28.20
N VAL A 566 11.21 -21.74 28.51
CA VAL A 566 11.92 -20.46 28.61
C VAL A 566 13.06 -20.56 29.64
N GLU A 567 12.77 -21.13 30.81
CA GLU A 567 13.76 -21.27 31.88
C GLU A 567 14.91 -22.20 31.49
N ARG A 568 14.64 -23.27 30.72
CA ARG A 568 15.70 -24.14 30.19
C ARG A 568 16.68 -23.38 29.29
N TYR A 569 16.21 -22.45 28.48
CA TYR A 569 17.08 -21.63 27.64
C TYR A 569 17.83 -20.55 28.44
N ARG A 570 17.17 -19.92 29.42
CA ARG A 570 17.84 -18.97 30.33
C ARG A 570 18.95 -19.64 31.14
N ALA A 571 18.69 -20.83 31.67
CA ALA A 571 19.69 -21.62 32.40
C ALA A 571 20.86 -22.07 31.50
N ALA A 572 20.65 -22.15 30.18
CA ALA A 572 21.70 -22.40 29.20
C ALA A 572 22.46 -21.13 28.78
N GLY A 573 22.12 -19.96 29.33
CA GLY A 573 22.76 -18.67 29.04
C GLY A 573 22.21 -17.95 27.81
N ALA A 574 21.11 -18.42 27.22
CA ALA A 574 20.54 -17.82 26.02
C ALA A 574 19.73 -16.55 26.34
N ALA A 575 19.92 -15.51 25.54
CA ALA A 575 19.02 -14.37 25.50
C ALA A 575 17.70 -14.76 24.83
N VAL A 576 16.59 -14.54 25.54
CA VAL A 576 15.25 -14.94 25.13
C VAL A 576 14.53 -13.81 24.43
N TRP A 577 14.07 -14.07 23.21
CA TRP A 577 13.25 -13.17 22.42
C TRP A 577 11.87 -13.78 22.16
N ASP A 578 10.83 -12.97 22.24
CA ASP A 578 9.45 -13.36 21.92
C ASP A 578 8.86 -12.32 20.97
N SER A 579 8.35 -12.75 19.80
CA SER A 579 7.72 -11.86 18.83
C SER A 579 6.52 -11.11 19.40
N ALA A 580 5.79 -11.73 20.32
CA ALA A 580 4.66 -11.09 20.99
C ALA A 580 5.09 -9.85 21.78
N VAL A 581 6.31 -9.83 22.33
CA VAL A 581 6.85 -8.74 23.16
C VAL A 581 7.72 -7.78 22.35
N HIS A 582 8.59 -8.31 21.48
CA HIS A 582 9.65 -7.58 20.78
C HIS A 582 9.28 -7.24 19.33
N GLY A 583 8.17 -7.75 18.81
CA GLY A 583 7.84 -7.70 17.39
C GLY A 583 8.81 -8.54 16.57
N GLY A 584 9.05 -8.13 15.32
CA GLY A 584 10.07 -8.80 14.50
C GLY A 584 11.47 -8.60 15.09
N VAL A 585 12.28 -9.65 15.12
CA VAL A 585 13.64 -9.62 15.64
C VAL A 585 14.63 -9.96 14.53
N ARG A 586 15.62 -9.11 14.32
CA ARG A 586 16.64 -9.27 13.29
C ARG A 586 18.00 -9.53 13.93
N PHE A 587 18.70 -10.51 13.39
CA PHE A 587 20.09 -10.82 13.70
C PHE A 587 20.94 -10.59 12.46
N SER A 588 21.92 -9.68 12.54
CA SER A 588 22.94 -9.51 11.52
C SER A 588 24.19 -10.24 11.99
N LEU A 589 24.52 -11.36 11.34
CA LEU A 589 25.67 -12.20 11.69
C LEU A 589 26.81 -11.85 10.74
N ASN A 590 27.77 -11.08 11.25
CA ASN A 590 28.89 -10.54 10.47
C ASN A 590 30.23 -10.82 11.16
N ARG A 591 31.33 -10.41 10.53
CA ARG A 591 32.68 -10.62 11.09
C ARG A 591 32.93 -10.01 12.47
N ASN A 592 32.19 -8.97 12.83
CA ASN A 592 32.33 -8.26 14.10
C ASN A 592 31.47 -8.86 15.22
N GLY A 593 30.62 -9.85 14.89
CA GLY A 593 29.75 -10.54 15.84
C GLY A 593 28.30 -10.58 15.38
N ILE A 594 27.40 -10.76 16.35
CA ILE A 594 25.96 -10.86 16.14
C ILE A 594 25.30 -9.60 16.69
N GLU A 595 24.69 -8.81 15.80
CA GLU A 595 23.88 -7.65 16.18
C GLU A 595 22.40 -8.04 16.18
N ALA A 596 21.76 -7.95 17.35
CA ALA A 596 20.34 -8.25 17.54
C ALA A 596 19.52 -6.96 17.64
N GLU A 597 18.46 -6.85 16.83
CA GLU A 597 17.58 -5.69 16.75
C GLU A 597 16.11 -6.09 16.94
N SER A 598 15.45 -5.52 17.96
CA SER A 598 14.00 -5.60 18.12
C SER A 598 13.29 -4.48 17.36
N PHE A 599 12.30 -4.84 16.54
CA PHE A 599 11.52 -3.84 15.81
C PHE A 599 10.71 -2.93 16.74
N ARG A 600 10.15 -3.47 17.84
CA ARG A 600 9.36 -2.66 18.78
C ARG A 600 10.20 -1.70 19.60
N GLU A 601 11.45 -2.05 19.90
CA GLU A 601 12.38 -1.14 20.58
C GLU A 601 12.84 -0.03 19.62
N GLN A 602 13.30 -0.40 18.41
CA GLN A 602 13.78 0.57 17.42
C GLN A 602 12.69 1.50 16.86
N ARG A 603 11.43 1.05 16.88
CA ARG A 603 10.26 1.80 16.40
C ARG A 603 9.23 1.94 17.50
N ARG A 604 9.68 2.21 18.74
CA ARG A 604 8.80 2.40 19.88
C ARG A 604 7.78 3.52 19.58
N ARG A 605 6.51 3.19 19.79
CA ARG A 605 5.39 4.12 19.71
C ARG A 605 4.73 4.17 21.08
N TYR A 606 4.15 5.29 21.46
CA TYR A 606 3.55 5.39 22.80
C TYR A 606 2.39 4.39 23.01
N TRP A 607 1.73 3.94 21.93
CA TRP A 607 0.65 2.95 21.98
C TRP A 607 1.13 1.50 21.93
N HIS A 608 2.45 1.26 21.77
CA HIS A 608 3.00 -0.06 22.05
C HIS A 608 3.00 -0.23 23.57
N ALA A 609 2.00 -0.93 24.09
CA ALA A 609 1.95 -1.27 25.50
C ALA A 609 3.22 -2.06 25.85
N GLU A 610 3.80 -1.77 27.02
CA GLU A 610 4.77 -2.68 27.61
C GLU A 610 4.02 -3.97 27.91
N ILE A 611 4.27 -4.98 27.09
CA ILE A 611 3.80 -6.33 27.39
C ILE A 611 4.74 -6.82 28.46
N ILE A 612 4.37 -6.55 29.71
CA ILE A 612 4.97 -7.18 30.87
C ILE A 612 4.80 -8.67 30.61
N ALA A 613 5.91 -9.37 30.36
CA ALA A 613 5.90 -10.82 30.31
C ALA A 613 5.25 -11.28 31.61
N ALA A 614 4.08 -11.90 31.52
CA ALA A 614 3.38 -12.37 32.72
C ALA A 614 4.35 -13.29 33.47
N PRO A 615 4.50 -13.11 34.81
CA PRO A 615 5.46 -13.85 35.61
C PRO A 615 5.28 -15.37 35.51
#